data_AF-A0AAW0R8B4-F1
#
_entry.id   AF-A0AAW0R8B4-F1
#
_cell.length_a   1.000
_cell.length_b   1.000
_cell.length_c   1.000
_cell.angle_alpha   90.00
_cell.angle_beta   90.00
_cell.angle_gamma   90.00
#
_symmetry.space_group_name_H-M   'P 1'
#
loop_
_entity.id
_entity.type
_entity.pdbx_description
1 polymer ?
#
loop_
_entity_poly.entity_id
_entity_poly.type
_entity_poly.pdbx_seq_one_letter_code
_entity_poly.pdbx_strand_id
1 'polypeptide(L)'
;MCRMVVFAGSCIKCGGYFTWDDLTQELPCLEAKNTGIFGYCSRGAFRDEHQFDQECDACAVDEDEGVGDVDANSSDGRAGKDDSHRKKKRQRTK
;
A
#
# COMPACT_ATOMS: atom_id res chain seq x y z
N MET A 1 11.31 13.16 -25.95
CA MET A 1 11.76 11.81 -25.56
C MET A 1 11.22 11.53 -24.19
N CYS A 2 10.63 10.35 -24.01
CA CYS A 2 10.21 9.89 -22.69
C CYS A 2 11.45 9.50 -21.90
N ARG A 3 11.44 9.69 -20.57
CA ARG A 3 12.52 9.26 -19.69
C ARG A 3 11.94 8.36 -18.61
N MET A 4 12.55 7.21 -18.38
CA MET A 4 12.25 6.30 -17.29
C MET A 4 13.43 6.37 -16.33
N VAL A 5 13.21 6.89 -15.13
CA VAL A 5 14.23 7.04 -14.10
C VAL A 5 14.15 5.83 -13.20
N VAL A 6 15.22 5.03 -13.11
CA VAL A 6 15.31 3.84 -12.27
C VAL A 6 16.39 4.04 -11.22
N PHE A 7 16.09 3.72 -9.97
CA PHE A 7 17.06 3.77 -8.89
C PHE A 7 17.59 2.36 -8.62
N ALA A 8 18.91 2.20 -8.65
CA ALA A 8 19.56 0.91 -8.48
C ALA A 8 20.90 1.08 -7.76
N GLY A 9 21.31 0.07 -6.99
CA GLY A 9 22.46 0.21 -6.10
C GLY A 9 22.53 -0.91 -5.08
N SER A 10 23.44 -0.78 -4.13
CA SER A 10 23.75 -1.84 -3.17
C SER A 10 23.05 -1.62 -1.84
N CYS A 11 22.54 -2.70 -1.25
CA CYS A 11 21.94 -2.67 0.07
C CYS A 11 23.02 -2.46 1.14
N ILE A 12 22.82 -1.47 2.00
CA ILE A 12 23.77 -1.14 3.07
C ILE A 12 23.87 -2.22 4.18
N LYS A 13 22.84 -3.08 4.32
CA LYS A 13 22.82 -4.17 5.32
C LYS A 13 23.36 -5.49 4.76
N CYS A 14 22.83 -5.95 3.63
CA CYS A 14 23.16 -7.26 3.08
C CYS A 14 24.16 -7.23 1.92
N GLY A 15 24.49 -6.05 1.38
CA GLY A 15 25.45 -5.87 0.29
C GLY A 15 24.96 -6.35 -1.08
N GLY A 16 23.73 -6.84 -1.20
CA GLY A 16 23.15 -7.23 -2.48
C GLY A 16 22.83 -6.03 -3.37
N TYR A 17 22.82 -6.21 -4.69
CA TYR A 17 22.41 -5.18 -5.64
C TYR A 17 20.90 -5.27 -5.89
N PHE A 18 20.19 -4.16 -5.72
CA PHE A 18 18.74 -4.07 -5.84
C PHE A 18 18.32 -2.90 -6.71
N THR A 19 17.13 -3.03 -7.28
CA THR A 19 16.40 -1.94 -7.96
C THR A 19 15.25 -1.51 -7.06
N TRP A 20 15.08 -0.21 -6.86
CA TRP A 20 13.96 0.36 -6.12
C TRP A 20 12.86 0.75 -7.10
N ASP A 21 12.01 -0.23 -7.42
CA ASP A 21 10.91 -0.07 -8.38
C ASP A 21 9.89 0.98 -7.90
N ASP A 22 9.65 1.12 -6.60
CA ASP A 22 8.77 2.15 -6.02
C ASP A 22 9.28 3.59 -6.24
N LEU A 23 10.59 3.77 -6.42
CA LEU A 23 11.20 5.06 -6.75
C LEU A 23 11.27 5.31 -8.26
N THR A 24 10.91 4.31 -9.07
CA THR A 24 10.96 4.41 -10.53
C THR A 24 9.93 5.41 -11.03
N GLN A 25 10.37 6.34 -11.88
CA GLN A 25 9.53 7.42 -12.39
C GLN A 25 9.46 7.41 -13.91
N GLU A 26 8.24 7.44 -14.44
CA GLU A 26 7.97 7.63 -15.85
C GLU A 26 7.74 9.12 -16.15
N LEU A 27 8.65 9.72 -16.90
CA LEU A 27 8.58 11.09 -17.37
C LEU A 27 8.17 11.10 -18.86
N PRO A 28 6.87 11.11 -19.17
CA PRO A 28 6.41 11.15 -20.56
C PRO A 28 6.78 12.49 -21.19
N CYS A 29 7.13 12.47 -22.47
CA CYS A 29 7.19 13.71 -23.23
C CYS A 29 5.79 14.16 -23.67
N LEU A 30 5.69 15.37 -24.24
CA LEU A 30 4.40 15.96 -24.62
C LEU A 30 3.61 15.09 -25.61
N GLU A 31 4.25 14.47 -26.61
CA GLU A 31 3.60 13.53 -27.55
C GLU A 31 2.99 12.32 -26.82
N ALA A 32 3.77 11.66 -25.97
CA ALA A 32 3.30 10.52 -25.18
C ALA A 32 2.18 10.92 -24.22
N LYS A 33 2.27 12.11 -23.62
CA LYS A 33 1.23 12.67 -22.75
C LYS A 33 -0.08 12.93 -23.51
N ASN A 34 0.01 13.43 -24.74
CA ASN A 34 -1.17 13.71 -25.57
C ASN A 34 -1.81 12.44 -26.15
N THR A 35 -1.03 11.37 -26.31
CA THR A 35 -1.53 10.07 -26.80
C THR A 35 -1.92 9.10 -25.68
N GLY A 36 -1.50 9.38 -24.44
CA GLY A 36 -1.78 8.54 -23.28
C GLY A 36 -0.91 7.28 -23.19
N ILE A 37 0.10 7.13 -24.06
CA ILE A 37 0.95 5.94 -24.12
C ILE A 37 2.39 6.35 -23.85
N PHE A 38 2.96 5.90 -22.73
CA PHE A 38 4.36 6.11 -22.42
C PHE A 38 5.26 5.46 -23.49
N GLY A 39 6.39 6.11 -23.80
CA GLY A 39 7.29 5.68 -24.87
C GLY A 39 6.79 5.92 -26.30
N TYR A 40 5.52 6.26 -26.50
CA TYR A 40 4.98 6.63 -27.82
C TYR A 40 5.33 8.08 -28.19
N CYS A 41 6.61 8.29 -28.46
CA CYS A 41 7.09 9.54 -29.03
C CYS A 41 8.12 9.28 -30.12
N SER A 42 8.18 10.21 -31.06
CA SER A 42 9.13 10.22 -32.18
C SER A 42 10.60 9.93 -31.79
N ARG A 43 10.99 10.26 -30.55
CA ARG A 43 12.35 10.09 -30.02
C ARG A 43 12.53 8.89 -29.07
N GLY A 44 11.50 8.06 -28.89
CA GLY A 44 11.51 6.88 -28.02
C GLY A 44 11.58 7.16 -26.51
N ALA A 45 11.78 6.09 -25.74
CA ALA A 45 12.00 6.12 -24.29
C ALA A 45 13.47 5.88 -23.96
N PHE A 46 14.00 6.67 -23.02
CA PHE A 46 15.34 6.54 -22.49
C PHE A 46 15.28 6.05 -21.04
N ARG A 47 16.09 5.05 -20.67
CA ARG A 47 16.23 4.56 -19.30
C ARG A 47 17.43 5.25 -18.65
N ASP A 48 17.18 6.02 -17.61
CA ASP A 48 18.15 6.76 -16.82
C ASP A 48 18.32 6.05 -15.47
N GLU A 49 19.49 5.49 -15.21
CA GLU A 49 19.76 4.74 -13.99
C GLU A 49 20.53 5.62 -13.00
N HIS A 50 20.00 5.74 -11.79
CA HIS A 50 20.62 6.49 -10.70
C HIS A 50 21.10 5.55 -9.61
N GLN A 51 22.34 5.80 -9.16
CA GLN A 51 22.91 5.06 -8.04
C GLN A 51 22.18 5.42 -6.76
N PHE A 52 21.68 4.40 -6.07
CA PHE A 52 20.94 4.54 -4.82
C PHE A 52 21.32 3.41 -3.88
N ASP A 53 22.15 3.72 -2.88
CA ASP A 53 22.62 2.75 -1.90
C ASP A 53 21.83 2.97 -0.59
N GLN A 54 20.77 2.19 -0.38
CA GLN A 54 19.90 2.23 0.80
C GLN A 54 19.55 0.82 1.25
N GLU A 55 18.81 0.69 2.34
CA GLU A 55 18.27 -0.60 2.75
C GLU A 55 17.25 -1.13 1.72
N CYS A 56 17.33 -2.43 1.40
CA CYS A 56 16.34 -3.09 0.54
C CYS A 56 15.10 -3.50 1.35
N ASP A 57 13.96 -3.68 0.69
CA ASP A 57 12.69 -4.02 1.36
C ASP A 57 12.78 -5.26 2.26
N ALA A 58 13.58 -6.25 1.86
CA ALA A 58 13.80 -7.45 2.64
C ALA A 58 14.58 -7.21 3.95
N CYS A 59 15.45 -6.20 3.99
CA CYS A 59 16.13 -5.79 5.21
C CYS A 59 15.29 -4.81 6.04
N ALA A 60 14.44 -4.01 5.39
CA ALA A 60 13.55 -3.06 6.07
C ALA A 60 12.45 -3.75 6.90
N VAL A 61 11.97 -4.92 6.46
CA VAL A 61 10.98 -5.70 7.22
C VAL A 61 11.51 -6.30 8.53
N ASP A 62 12.83 -6.38 8.71
CA ASP A 62 13.43 -6.87 9.97
C ASP A 62 13.33 -5.82 11.11
N GLU A 63 13.01 -4.55 10.78
CA GLU A 63 12.85 -3.46 11.76
C GLU A 63 11.38 -3.01 11.99
N ASP A 64 10.37 -3.70 11.44
CA ASP A 64 8.95 -3.46 11.80
C ASP A 64 8.51 -4.34 12.97
N GLU A 65 9.06 -4.07 14.16
CA GLU A 65 8.41 -4.45 15.42
C GLU A 65 7.51 -3.30 15.90
N GLY A 66 6.26 -3.21 15.42
CA GLY A 66 5.26 -2.45 16.17
C GLY A 66 4.07 -1.84 15.43
N VAL A 67 3.19 -2.66 14.84
CA VAL A 67 1.77 -2.47 15.17
C VAL A 67 1.43 -3.45 16.28
N GLY A 68 1.68 -3.02 17.51
CA GLY A 68 1.09 -3.66 18.67
C GLY A 68 -0.41 -3.65 18.47
N ASP A 69 -0.95 -4.82 18.13
CA ASP A 69 -2.35 -5.18 18.26
C ASP A 69 -2.83 -4.71 19.64
N VAL A 70 -3.50 -3.56 19.70
CA VAL A 70 -4.33 -3.23 20.84
C VAL A 70 -5.58 -4.08 20.73
N ASP A 71 -5.41 -5.38 21.02
CA ASP A 71 -6.51 -6.33 21.07
C ASP A 71 -7.61 -5.76 21.95
N ALA A 72 -8.80 -5.87 21.40
CA ALA A 72 -10.03 -5.71 22.13
C ALA A 72 -10.02 -6.67 23.32
N ASN A 73 -10.19 -6.17 24.55
CA ASN A 73 -11.18 -6.68 25.52
C ASN A 73 -10.84 -6.29 26.98
N SER A 74 -11.61 -5.36 27.55
CA SER A 74 -11.84 -5.33 28.99
C SER A 74 -13.35 -5.30 29.24
N SER A 75 -13.90 -6.50 29.30
CA SER A 75 -15.19 -6.83 29.87
C SER A 75 -15.14 -6.75 31.40
N ASP A 76 -15.80 -5.76 32.01
CA ASP A 76 -16.21 -5.84 33.42
C ASP A 76 -17.44 -4.94 33.74
N GLY A 77 -18.61 -5.59 33.82
CA GLY A 77 -19.66 -5.35 34.83
C GLY A 77 -20.65 -4.18 34.68
N ARG A 78 -21.89 -4.49 34.25
CA ARG A 78 -23.11 -4.37 35.10
C ARG A 78 -24.38 -4.96 34.44
N ALA A 79 -25.05 -5.78 35.24
CA ALA A 79 -26.19 -6.62 34.96
C ALA A 79 -27.42 -5.91 34.33
N GLY A 80 -28.01 -6.56 33.33
CA GLY A 80 -29.38 -6.35 32.87
C GLY A 80 -30.08 -7.70 32.74
N LYS A 81 -30.91 -8.02 33.72
CA LYS A 81 -31.65 -9.27 33.95
C LYS A 81 -32.50 -9.70 32.74
N ASP A 82 -32.42 -10.99 32.40
CA ASP A 82 -33.45 -11.75 31.69
C ASP A 82 -34.87 -11.51 32.24
N ASP A 83 -35.88 -11.54 31.37
CA ASP A 83 -36.93 -12.57 31.43
C ASP A 83 -37.96 -12.44 30.28
N SER A 84 -37.85 -13.38 29.34
CA SER A 84 -38.91 -14.23 28.79
C SER A 84 -40.39 -13.76 28.81
N HIS A 85 -40.88 -13.54 27.58
CA HIS A 85 -41.96 -14.33 26.98
C HIS A 85 -43.39 -14.27 27.57
N ARG A 86 -44.31 -13.53 26.93
CA ARG A 86 -45.74 -13.94 26.89
C ARG A 86 -46.53 -13.42 25.67
N LYS A 87 -46.77 -14.32 24.70
CA LYS A 87 -47.82 -14.19 23.68
C LYS A 87 -49.21 -14.11 24.32
N LYS A 88 -50.10 -13.25 23.79
CA LYS A 88 -51.55 -13.47 23.55
C LYS A 88 -52.17 -12.16 23.01
N LYS A 89 -52.58 -12.12 21.74
CA LYS A 89 -53.87 -12.55 21.15
C LYS A 89 -54.89 -11.39 21.10
N ARG A 90 -55.46 -11.24 19.89
CA ARG A 90 -56.83 -10.79 19.55
C ARG A 90 -57.06 -9.29 19.38
N GLN A 91 -57.42 -8.88 18.15
CA GLN A 91 -58.79 -8.58 17.66
C GLN A 91 -59.17 -7.13 18.01
N ARG A 92 -59.84 -6.30 17.19
CA ARG A 92 -60.57 -6.39 15.92
C ARG A 92 -61.27 -5.02 15.81
N THR A 93 -61.44 -4.46 14.61
CA THR A 93 -62.45 -3.43 14.21
C THR A 93 -62.37 -2.06 14.94
N LYS A 94 -62.69 -0.92 14.31
CA LYS A 94 -63.67 -0.61 13.27
C LYS A 94 -63.22 0.65 12.53
#